data_AF-A0A959BH80-F1
#
_entry.id   AF-A0A959BH80-F1
#
_cell.length_a   1.000
_cell.length_b   1.000
_cell.length_c   1.000
_cell.angle_alpha   90.00
_cell.angle_beta   90.00
_cell.angle_gamma   90.00
#
_symmetry.space_group_name_H-M   'P 1'
#
loop_
_entity.id
_entity.type
_entity.pdbx_description
1 polymer ?
#
loop_
_entity_poly.entity_id
_entity_poly.type
_entity_poly.pdbx_seq_one_letter_code
_entity_poly.pdbx_strand_id
1 'polypeptide(L)'
;MKQFYTLILAGIFFFLAGCGTGGENYEHIAKEICDCMRPLSESYNSIKDARQGNNAEALQRFVEEMEAANEALSDCAGRIEERYGELEGEREERVKAAMQKVCPEVISTLNEAEDALMQ
;
A
#
# COMPACT_ATOMS: atom_id res chain seq x y z
N MET A 1 -10.55 -62.03 -9.84
CA MET A 1 -10.91 -60.70 -10.39
C MET A 1 -11.36 -59.74 -9.29
N LYS A 2 -10.49 -59.41 -8.31
CA LYS A 2 -10.85 -58.48 -7.21
C LYS A 2 -9.64 -57.75 -6.59
N GLN A 3 -8.46 -57.80 -7.23
CA GLN A 3 -7.23 -57.16 -6.73
C GLN A 3 -6.65 -56.09 -7.67
N PHE A 4 -7.29 -55.78 -8.80
CA PHE A 4 -6.82 -54.75 -9.73
C PHE A 4 -7.45 -53.36 -9.51
N TYR A 5 -8.49 -53.24 -8.67
CA TYR A 5 -9.20 -51.97 -8.45
C TYR A 5 -8.55 -51.05 -7.41
N THR A 6 -7.66 -51.56 -6.55
CA THR A 6 -6.98 -50.76 -5.52
C THR A 6 -5.78 -49.97 -6.04
N LEU A 7 -5.31 -50.21 -7.27
CA LEU A 7 -4.18 -49.49 -7.87
C LEU A 7 -4.57 -48.26 -8.70
N ILE A 8 -5.87 -48.06 -8.99
CA ILE A 8 -6.34 -46.94 -9.82
C ILE A 8 -6.81 -45.74 -8.96
N LEU A 9 -7.08 -45.93 -7.67
CA LEU A 9 -7.52 -44.87 -6.74
C LEU A 9 -6.37 -44.08 -6.07
N ALA A 10 -5.12 -44.49 -6.26
CA ALA A 10 -3.93 -43.76 -5.77
C ALA A 10 -3.29 -42.84 -6.84
N GLY A 11 -3.84 -42.79 -8.06
CA GLY A 11 -3.28 -42.08 -9.21
C GLY A 11 -3.91 -40.72 -9.55
N ILE A 12 -4.89 -40.25 -8.77
CA ILE A 12 -5.56 -38.94 -8.97
C ILE A 12 -5.35 -38.06 -7.72
N PHE A 13 -4.10 -37.95 -7.28
CA PHE A 13 -3.72 -37.00 -6.21
C PHE A 13 -2.47 -36.18 -6.55
N PHE A 14 -2.09 -36.11 -7.83
CA PHE A 14 -0.78 -35.56 -8.21
C PHE A 14 -0.77 -34.56 -9.39
N PHE A 15 -1.88 -33.88 -9.73
CA PHE A 15 -1.86 -32.94 -10.87
C PHE A 15 -2.70 -31.67 -10.74
N LEU A 16 -2.79 -31.09 -9.54
CA LEU A 16 -3.24 -29.69 -9.35
C LEU A 16 -2.32 -28.91 -8.40
N ALA A 17 -1.00 -29.12 -8.53
CA ALA A 17 -0.02 -28.22 -7.94
C ALA A 17 0.92 -27.73 -9.04
N GLY A 18 0.92 -26.43 -9.27
CA GLY A 18 2.05 -25.77 -9.92
C GLY A 18 1.82 -25.23 -11.33
N CYS A 19 0.67 -24.60 -11.62
CA CYS A 19 0.80 -23.40 -12.45
C CYS A 19 1.28 -22.31 -11.50
N GLY A 20 2.61 -22.12 -11.45
CA GLY A 20 3.27 -21.13 -10.61
C GLY A 20 2.69 -19.76 -10.94
N THR A 21 1.83 -19.29 -10.04
CA THR A 21 1.57 -17.88 -9.86
C THR A 21 2.92 -17.19 -9.80
N GLY A 22 3.23 -16.37 -10.80
CA GLY A 22 4.16 -15.27 -10.60
C GLY A 22 3.54 -14.40 -9.51
N GLY A 23 3.81 -14.76 -8.25
CA GLY A 23 3.16 -14.17 -7.10
C GLY A 23 3.52 -12.70 -7.05
N GLU A 24 2.54 -11.85 -7.30
CA GLU A 24 2.72 -10.41 -7.10
C GLU A 24 3.19 -10.19 -5.67
N ASN A 25 4.36 -9.57 -5.52
CA ASN A 25 4.92 -9.28 -4.21
C ASN A 25 4.24 -8.03 -3.66
N TYR A 26 3.03 -8.19 -3.13
CA TYR A 26 2.23 -7.09 -2.59
C TYR A 26 2.94 -6.35 -1.45
N GLU A 27 3.85 -7.00 -0.72
CA GLU A 27 4.68 -6.34 0.29
C GLU A 27 5.68 -5.37 -0.34
N HIS A 28 6.23 -5.73 -1.50
CA HIS A 28 7.11 -4.84 -2.25
C HIS A 28 6.36 -3.64 -2.84
N ILE A 29 5.20 -3.89 -3.45
CA ILE A 29 4.33 -2.82 -3.96
C ILE A 29 3.90 -1.90 -2.81
N ALA A 30 3.44 -2.48 -1.70
CA ALA A 30 3.09 -1.72 -0.51
C ALA A 30 4.25 -0.86 -0.02
N LYS A 31 5.48 -1.41 0.04
CA LYS A 31 6.66 -0.65 0.43
C LYS A 31 6.91 0.55 -0.48
N GLU A 32 6.81 0.39 -1.79
CA GLU A 32 6.97 1.50 -2.73
C GLU A 32 5.89 2.58 -2.52
N ILE A 33 4.63 2.20 -2.34
CA ILE A 33 3.54 3.16 -2.04
C ILE A 33 3.82 3.86 -0.70
N CYS A 34 4.19 3.11 0.33
CA CYS A 34 4.53 3.65 1.64
C CYS A 34 5.68 4.67 1.57
N ASP A 35 6.71 4.37 0.78
CA ASP A 35 7.85 5.28 0.60
C ASP A 35 7.41 6.58 -0.10
N CYS A 36 6.44 6.50 -1.01
CA CYS A 36 5.88 7.68 -1.67
C CYS A 36 4.98 8.52 -0.77
N MET A 37 4.26 7.88 0.14
CA MET A 37 3.38 8.55 1.09
C MET A 37 4.11 9.11 2.32
N ARG A 38 5.35 8.66 2.58
CA ARG A 38 6.13 9.07 3.75
C ARG A 38 6.33 10.59 3.86
N PRO A 39 6.73 11.33 2.79
CA PRO A 39 6.91 12.78 2.89
C PRO A 39 5.63 13.50 3.31
N LEU A 40 4.48 13.08 2.78
CA LEU A 40 3.19 13.68 3.15
C LEU A 40 2.84 13.40 4.62
N SER A 41 3.07 12.17 5.09
CA SER A 41 2.88 11.79 6.49
C SER A 41 3.80 12.59 7.44
N GLU A 42 5.06 12.80 7.06
CA GLU A 42 6.01 13.61 7.84
C GLU A 42 5.60 15.09 7.90
N SER A 43 5.21 15.69 6.76
CA SER A 43 4.70 17.06 6.72
C SER A 43 3.42 17.22 7.54
N TYR A 44 2.48 16.27 7.49
CA TYR A 44 1.28 16.32 8.32
C TYR A 44 1.59 16.32 9.83
N ASN A 45 2.49 15.45 10.27
CA ASN A 45 2.90 15.41 11.67
C ASN A 45 3.60 16.70 12.11
N SER A 46 4.43 17.29 11.25
CA SER A 46 5.08 18.59 11.50
C SER A 46 4.05 19.71 11.76
N ILE A 47 2.95 19.76 10.99
CA ILE A 47 1.87 20.72 11.26
C ILE A 47 1.16 20.40 12.56
N LYS A 48 0.86 19.12 12.81
CA LYS A 48 0.09 18.71 13.98
C LYS A 48 0.76 19.24 15.25
N ASP A 49 2.09 19.15 15.28
CA ASP A 49 2.93 19.72 16.33
C ASP A 49 2.96 21.26 16.29
N ALA A 50 3.10 21.86 15.10
CA ALA A 50 3.12 23.31 14.94
C ALA A 50 1.81 24.00 15.36
N ARG A 51 0.66 23.36 15.13
CA ARG A 51 -0.66 23.83 15.56
C ARG A 51 -0.78 23.88 17.07
N GLN A 52 -0.21 22.90 17.78
CA GLN A 52 -0.17 22.93 19.24
C GLN A 52 0.68 24.10 19.78
N GLY A 53 1.65 24.56 18.99
CA GLY A 53 2.52 25.70 19.31
C GLY A 53 2.07 27.07 18.80
N ASN A 54 0.92 27.20 18.11
CA ASN A 54 0.47 28.42 17.41
C ASN A 54 1.53 29.02 16.46
N ASN A 55 2.32 28.17 15.80
CA ASN A 55 3.39 28.64 14.91
C ASN A 55 2.86 28.91 13.49
N ALA A 56 2.45 30.14 13.23
CA ALA A 56 1.90 30.57 11.93
C ALA A 56 2.89 30.41 10.76
N GLU A 57 4.20 30.57 11.00
CA GLU A 57 5.23 30.41 9.97
C GLU A 57 5.40 28.94 9.53
N ALA A 58 5.23 28.00 10.46
CA ALA A 58 5.21 26.59 10.14
C ALA A 58 3.95 26.20 9.33
N LEU A 59 2.82 26.85 9.60
CA LEU A 59 1.59 26.64 8.83
C LEU A 59 1.73 27.12 7.38
N GLN A 60 2.43 28.23 7.15
CA GLN A 60 2.67 28.76 5.80
C GLN A 60 3.61 27.86 5.00
N ARG A 61 4.72 27.40 5.62
CA ARG A 61 5.65 26.44 4.99
C ARG A 61 4.96 25.13 4.62
N PHE A 62 4.02 24.67 5.45
CA PHE A 62 3.27 23.46 5.13
C PHE A 62 2.50 23.56 3.81
N VAL A 63 1.89 24.71 3.51
CA VAL A 63 1.13 24.87 2.24
C VAL A 63 2.07 24.74 1.03
N GLU A 64 3.27 25.32 1.12
CA GLU A 64 4.29 25.20 0.07
C GLU A 64 4.80 23.75 -0.05
N GLU A 65 5.00 23.06 1.08
CA GLU A 65 5.39 21.65 1.11
C GLU A 65 4.30 20.73 0.55
N MET A 66 3.01 21.05 0.74
CA MET A 66 1.90 20.26 0.20
C MET A 66 1.86 20.27 -1.32
N GLU A 67 2.09 21.41 -1.95
CA GLU A 67 2.09 21.49 -3.42
C GLU A 67 3.20 20.61 -4.01
N ALA A 68 4.40 20.71 -3.44
CA ALA A 68 5.53 19.87 -3.84
C ALA A 68 5.30 18.38 -3.52
N ALA A 69 4.70 18.06 -2.37
CA ALA A 69 4.35 16.69 -2.00
C ALA A 69 3.30 16.09 -2.94
N ASN A 70 2.30 16.87 -3.36
CA ASN A 70 1.28 16.43 -4.30
C ASN A 70 1.85 16.11 -5.68
N GLU A 71 2.75 16.95 -6.20
CA GLU A 71 3.44 16.68 -7.47
C GLU A 71 4.27 15.39 -7.36
N ALA A 72 5.07 15.26 -6.29
CA ALA A 72 5.87 14.07 -6.04
C ALA A 72 5.04 12.79 -5.87
N LEU A 73 3.86 12.90 -5.23
CA LEU A 73 2.91 11.80 -5.08
C LEU A 73 2.31 11.39 -6.42
N SER A 74 1.89 12.35 -7.24
CA SER A 74 1.37 12.07 -8.58
C SER A 74 2.41 11.36 -9.44
N ASP A 75 3.65 11.84 -9.42
CA ASP A 75 4.77 11.23 -10.14
C ASP A 75 5.05 9.81 -9.63
N CYS A 76 4.98 9.60 -8.31
CA CYS A 76 5.14 8.26 -7.78
C CYS A 76 4.00 7.33 -8.18
N ALA A 77 2.75 7.77 -8.05
CA ALA A 77 1.59 6.99 -8.44
C ALA A 77 1.72 6.55 -9.91
N GLY A 78 2.12 7.47 -10.80
CA GLY A 78 2.41 7.16 -12.20
C GLY A 78 3.50 6.09 -12.39
N ARG A 79 4.60 6.15 -11.63
CA ARG A 79 5.65 5.11 -11.68
C ARG A 79 5.18 3.74 -11.18
N ILE A 80 4.33 3.74 -10.15
CA ILE A 80 3.76 2.50 -9.58
C ILE A 80 2.78 1.89 -10.58
N GLU A 81 1.92 2.70 -11.20
CA GLU A 81 1.00 2.25 -12.25
C GLU A 81 1.77 1.77 -13.49
N GLU A 82 2.80 2.49 -13.94
CA GLU A 82 3.65 2.05 -15.06
C GLU A 82 4.31 0.69 -14.79
N ARG A 83 4.73 0.44 -13.55
CA ARG A 83 5.44 -0.78 -13.16
C ARG A 83 4.52 -1.97 -12.88
N TYR A 84 3.41 -1.73 -12.21
CA TYR A 84 2.53 -2.77 -11.66
C TYR A 84 1.15 -2.80 -12.32
N GLY A 85 0.86 -1.87 -13.22
CA GLY A 85 -0.48 -1.63 -13.76
C GLY A 85 -1.42 -1.03 -12.72
N GLU A 86 -2.66 -0.82 -13.13
CA GLU A 86 -3.71 -0.30 -12.26
C GLU A 86 -4.00 -1.28 -11.11
N LEU A 87 -3.98 -0.77 -9.88
CA LEU A 87 -4.22 -1.54 -8.67
C LEU A 87 -5.69 -1.40 -8.27
N GLU A 88 -6.55 -2.23 -8.86
CA GLU A 88 -8.00 -2.22 -8.58
C GLU A 88 -8.49 -3.55 -7.98
N GLY A 89 -9.67 -3.49 -7.35
CA GLY A 89 -10.39 -4.66 -6.85
C GLY A 89 -9.57 -5.46 -5.83
N GLU A 90 -9.43 -6.77 -6.08
CA GLU A 90 -8.69 -7.65 -5.16
C GLU A 90 -7.22 -7.25 -4.98
N ARG A 91 -6.59 -6.68 -6.03
CA ARG A 91 -5.18 -6.23 -5.95
C ARG A 91 -5.06 -5.04 -5.00
N GLU A 92 -5.97 -4.09 -5.11
CA GLU A 92 -6.04 -2.93 -4.23
C GLU A 92 -6.18 -3.35 -2.76
N GLU A 93 -7.11 -4.27 -2.47
CA GLU A 93 -7.33 -4.80 -1.12
C GLU A 93 -6.09 -5.49 -0.56
N ARG A 94 -5.41 -6.31 -1.37
CA ARG A 94 -4.18 -7.00 -0.96
C ARG A 94 -3.03 -6.04 -0.71
N VAL A 95 -2.87 -5.01 -1.53
CA VAL A 95 -1.87 -3.96 -1.34
C VAL A 95 -2.18 -3.15 -0.09
N LYS A 96 -3.43 -2.72 0.13
CA LYS A 96 -3.86 -2.03 1.36
C LYS A 96 -3.56 -2.86 2.61
N ALA A 97 -3.89 -4.14 2.60
CA ALA A 97 -3.58 -5.05 3.71
C ALA A 97 -2.06 -5.23 3.93
N ALA A 98 -1.26 -5.21 2.86
CA ALA A 98 0.19 -5.25 2.97
C ALA A 98 0.76 -3.93 3.52
N MET A 99 0.23 -2.77 3.12
CA MET A 99 0.65 -1.47 3.66
C MET A 99 0.42 -1.37 5.16
N GLN A 100 -0.71 -1.87 5.66
CA GLN A 100 -0.99 -1.94 7.11
C GLN A 100 0.10 -2.70 7.90
N LYS A 101 0.78 -3.67 7.26
CA LYS A 101 1.88 -4.43 7.87
C LYS A 101 3.22 -3.74 7.68
N VAL A 102 3.46 -3.19 6.49
CA VAL A 102 4.76 -2.63 6.08
C VAL A 102 4.99 -1.23 6.66
N CYS A 103 3.97 -0.38 6.67
CA CYS A 103 4.06 1.01 7.12
C CYS A 103 2.84 1.44 7.97
N PRO A 104 2.60 0.79 9.12
CA PRO A 104 1.44 1.11 9.95
C PRO A 104 1.37 2.59 10.36
N GLU A 105 2.52 3.24 10.59
CA GLU A 105 2.58 4.65 11.00
C GLU A 105 2.12 5.61 9.88
N VAL A 106 2.50 5.32 8.63
CA VAL A 106 2.06 6.11 7.47
C VAL A 106 0.56 5.95 7.27
N ILE A 107 0.05 4.73 7.34
CA ILE A 107 -1.40 4.46 7.26
C ILE A 107 -2.16 5.17 8.39
N SER A 108 -1.66 5.10 9.63
CA SER A 108 -2.28 5.78 10.77
C SER A 108 -2.35 7.29 10.54
N THR A 109 -1.26 7.89 10.06
CA THR A 109 -1.19 9.33 9.80
C THR A 109 -2.12 9.75 8.67
N LEU A 110 -2.22 8.96 7.60
CA LEU A 110 -3.11 9.26 6.48
C LEU A 110 -4.58 9.16 6.89
N ASN A 111 -4.95 8.15 7.68
CA ASN A 111 -6.31 8.03 8.21
C ASN A 111 -6.65 9.21 9.14
N GLU A 112 -5.73 9.60 10.02
CA GLU A 112 -5.88 10.80 10.87
C GLU A 112 -6.06 12.07 10.03
N ALA A 113 -5.30 12.20 8.93
CA ALA A 113 -5.40 13.33 8.02
C ALA A 113 -6.75 13.36 7.28
N GLU A 114 -7.23 12.21 6.81
CA GLU A 114 -8.54 12.07 6.16
C GLU A 114 -9.67 12.45 7.11
N ASP A 115 -9.66 11.92 8.34
CA ASP A 115 -10.64 12.22 9.38
C ASP A 115 -10.65 13.71 9.77
N ALA A 116 -9.49 14.37 9.75
CA ALA A 116 -9.36 15.79 10.04
C ALA A 116 -9.87 16.69 8.90
N LEU A 117 -9.88 16.21 7.65
CA LEU A 117 -10.39 16.93 6.49
C LEU A 117 -11.91 16.75 6.29
N MET A 118 -12.48 15.66 6.80
CA MET A 118 -13.92 15.37 6.72
C MET A 118 -14.76 16.05 7.82
N GLN A 119 -14.14 16.72 8.79
CA GLN A 119 -14.78 17.47 9.87
C GLN A 119 -14.90 18.95 9.54
#